data_AF-A0A4U5M4A1-F1
#
_entry.id   AF-A0A4U5M4A1-F1
#
_cell.length_a   1.000
_cell.length_b   1.000
_cell.length_c   1.000
_cell.angle_alpha   90.00
_cell.angle_beta   90.00
_cell.angle_gamma   90.00
#
_symmetry.space_group_name_H-M   'P 1'
#
loop_
_entity.id
_entity.type
_entity.pdbx_description
1 polymer ?
#
loop_
_entity_poly.entity_id
_entity_poly.type
_entity_poly.pdbx_seq_one_letter_code
_entity_poly.pdbx_strand_id
1 'polypeptide(L)'
;MMGQRSHGDGDYHKDMNAEVFEEYIRNLMPILRQKGDKIALVMDNASYHSRCVEKIPTMSNKKEEIRDFLRRYSVQFEDTDTKQILINIVKDFVDGREDLFRRRAVDELPRQHGIKLIRLPPYHANFNPIELVWGWVTNKVRNVVSVTDSIQEIEAQTRVIMDQLPRPHVEKFFQDQGGITFKFNQLFGDQFA
;
A
#
# COMPACT_ATOMS: atom_id res chain seq x y z
N MET A 1 -27.42 -7.31 39.71
CA MET A 1 -26.13 -6.71 39.29
C MET A 1 -26.05 -6.77 37.79
N MET A 2 -26.10 -5.61 37.12
CA MET A 2 -25.92 -5.50 35.67
C MET A 2 -24.46 -5.79 35.33
N GLY A 3 -24.20 -6.86 34.57
CA GLY A 3 -22.93 -7.09 33.91
C GLY A 3 -22.85 -6.21 32.66
N GLN A 4 -21.85 -5.35 32.63
CA GLN A 4 -21.61 -4.36 31.59
C GLN A 4 -21.49 -5.01 30.20
N ARG A 5 -22.26 -4.52 29.24
CA ARG A 5 -22.00 -4.74 27.81
C ARG A 5 -20.76 -3.91 27.45
N SER A 6 -19.62 -4.57 27.21
CA SER A 6 -18.52 -3.91 26.51
C SER A 6 -19.02 -3.53 25.12
N HIS A 7 -19.04 -2.22 24.85
CA HIS A 7 -19.21 -1.70 23.49
C HIS A 7 -18.16 -2.35 22.62
N GLY A 8 -18.60 -3.17 21.66
CA GLY A 8 -17.78 -3.63 20.55
C GLY A 8 -17.35 -2.40 19.77
N ASP A 9 -16.14 -1.94 20.06
CA ASP A 9 -15.43 -0.97 19.27
C ASP A 9 -15.30 -1.56 17.86
N GLY A 10 -16.05 -1.02 16.90
CA GLY A 10 -16.08 -1.42 15.50
C GLY A 10 -14.79 -1.03 14.76
N ASP A 11 -13.66 -1.28 15.40
CA ASP A 11 -12.33 -0.94 14.95
C ASP A 11 -11.70 -2.14 14.25
N TYR A 12 -12.07 -2.34 12.99
CA TYR A 12 -11.45 -3.33 12.09
C TYR A 12 -9.92 -3.09 11.91
N HIS A 13 -9.37 -1.98 12.42
CA HIS A 13 -7.93 -1.70 12.34
C HIS A 13 -7.08 -2.45 13.37
N LYS A 14 -7.68 -3.14 14.37
CA LYS A 14 -6.93 -3.94 15.34
C LYS A 14 -6.43 -5.28 14.78
N ASP A 15 -7.11 -5.85 13.78
CA ASP A 15 -6.76 -7.16 13.20
C ASP A 15 -5.81 -7.06 11.99
N MET A 16 -5.60 -5.86 11.44
CA MET A 16 -4.72 -5.62 10.29
C MET A 16 -3.48 -4.82 10.69
N ASN A 17 -2.31 -5.47 10.71
CA ASN A 17 -1.03 -4.83 11.00
C ASN A 17 -0.04 -5.02 9.83
N ALA A 18 1.14 -4.41 9.96
CA ALA A 18 2.17 -4.46 8.90
C ALA A 18 2.62 -5.90 8.58
N GLU A 19 2.71 -6.78 9.58
CA GLU A 19 3.17 -8.17 9.41
C GLU A 19 2.15 -8.99 8.64
N VAL A 20 0.88 -8.92 9.05
CA VAL A 20 -0.25 -9.59 8.36
C VAL A 20 -0.36 -9.10 6.92
N PHE A 21 -0.25 -7.80 6.70
CA PHE A 21 -0.32 -7.22 5.37
C PHE A 21 0.86 -7.64 4.48
N GLU A 22 2.08 -7.68 5.03
CA GLU A 22 3.27 -8.14 4.29
C GLU A 22 3.18 -9.62 3.92
N GLU A 23 2.65 -10.46 4.81
CA GLU A 23 2.38 -11.87 4.51
C GLU A 23 1.35 -12.00 3.38
N TYR A 24 0.27 -11.24 3.44
CA TYR A 24 -0.74 -11.19 2.38
C TYR A 24 -0.11 -10.79 1.03
N ILE A 25 0.67 -9.71 0.99
CA ILE A 25 1.35 -9.27 -0.25
C ILE A 25 2.31 -10.35 -0.75
N ARG A 26 3.10 -10.98 0.12
CA ARG A 26 4.03 -12.05 -0.24
C ARG A 26 3.32 -13.22 -0.91
N ASN A 27 2.17 -13.63 -0.38
CA ASN A 27 1.36 -14.71 -0.95
C ASN A 27 0.63 -14.31 -2.24
N LEU A 28 0.30 -13.02 -2.37
CA LEU A 28 -0.36 -12.47 -3.55
C LEU A 28 0.57 -12.37 -4.77
N MET A 29 1.85 -12.03 -4.58
CA MET A 29 2.80 -11.83 -5.69
C MET A 29 2.89 -13.01 -6.68
N PRO A 30 3.07 -14.28 -6.26
CA PRO A 30 3.12 -15.40 -7.19
C PRO A 30 1.80 -15.61 -7.93
N ILE A 31 0.66 -15.35 -7.29
CA ILE A 31 -0.67 -15.45 -7.91
C ILE A 31 -0.82 -14.39 -9.01
N LEU A 32 -0.40 -13.15 -8.73
CA LEU A 32 -0.43 -12.08 -9.73
C LEU A 32 0.47 -12.43 -10.92
N ARG A 33 1.70 -12.90 -10.68
CA ARG A 33 2.62 -13.27 -11.77
C ARG A 33 2.05 -14.32 -12.73
N GLN A 34 1.25 -15.27 -12.21
CA GLN A 34 0.57 -16.25 -13.06
C GLN A 34 -0.50 -15.64 -13.98
N LYS A 35 -0.99 -14.43 -13.69
CA LYS A 35 -1.96 -13.71 -14.53
C LYS A 35 -1.32 -12.94 -15.68
N GLY A 36 0.01 -12.73 -15.65
CA GLY A 36 0.77 -12.10 -16.72
C GLY A 36 1.94 -11.25 -16.24
N ASP A 37 2.69 -10.72 -17.21
CA ASP A 37 3.93 -9.96 -16.95
C ASP A 37 3.73 -8.45 -16.82
N LYS A 38 2.58 -7.94 -17.29
CA LYS A 38 2.24 -6.51 -17.30
C LYS A 38 1.22 -6.22 -16.20
N ILE A 39 1.67 -6.17 -14.94
CA ILE A 39 0.81 -5.97 -13.77
C ILE A 39 1.27 -4.75 -12.97
N ALA A 40 0.31 -3.91 -12.61
CA ALA A 40 0.49 -2.83 -11.66
C ALA A 40 -0.42 -3.05 -10.44
N LEU A 41 0.16 -2.90 -9.25
CA LEU A 41 -0.56 -2.90 -7.98
C LEU A 41 -0.79 -1.44 -7.57
N VAL A 42 -2.04 -1.05 -7.37
CA VAL A 42 -2.41 0.29 -6.87
C VAL A 42 -2.71 0.18 -5.37
N MET A 43 -2.14 1.06 -4.56
CA MET A 43 -2.24 1.00 -3.11
C MET A 43 -2.39 2.39 -2.48
N ASP A 44 -3.19 2.48 -1.44
CA ASP A 44 -3.31 3.70 -0.63
C ASP A 44 -2.16 3.85 0.39
N ASN A 45 -2.25 4.89 1.23
CA ASN A 45 -1.24 5.20 2.23
C ASN A 45 -1.65 4.83 3.67
N ALA A 46 -2.36 3.71 3.86
CA ALA A 46 -2.64 3.21 5.20
C ALA A 46 -1.35 3.07 6.05
N SER A 47 -1.46 3.29 7.36
CA SER A 47 -0.31 3.34 8.27
C SER A 47 0.48 2.03 8.27
N TYR A 48 -0.20 0.89 8.19
CA TYR A 48 0.41 -0.44 8.12
C TYR A 48 1.13 -0.74 6.78
N HIS A 49 0.87 0.03 5.71
CA HIS A 49 1.65 -0.04 4.45
C HIS A 49 3.03 0.63 4.54
N SER A 50 3.31 1.31 5.66
CA SER A 50 4.43 2.26 5.77
C SER A 50 5.58 1.75 6.62
N ARG A 51 5.59 0.46 6.99
CA ARG A 51 6.72 -0.13 7.72
C ARG A 51 7.98 -0.06 6.86
N CYS A 52 8.92 0.77 7.31
CA CYS A 52 10.20 0.97 6.64
C CYS A 52 11.19 -0.14 7.02
N VAL A 53 11.69 -0.85 6.02
CA VAL A 53 12.83 -1.78 6.11
C VAL A 53 14.14 -1.00 6.25
N GLU A 54 14.23 0.15 5.59
CA GLU A 54 15.33 1.09 5.75
C GLU A 54 14.79 2.46 6.12
N LYS A 55 15.39 3.09 7.13
CA LYS A 55 15.04 4.42 7.60
C LYS A 55 16.18 5.36 7.31
N ILE A 56 15.84 6.59 6.93
CA ILE A 56 16.79 7.70 6.87
C ILE A 56 17.33 7.91 8.30
N PRO A 57 18.67 7.86 8.52
CA PRO A 57 19.24 8.07 9.83
C PRO A 57 18.89 9.44 10.41
N THR A 58 18.75 9.51 11.72
CA THR A 58 18.48 10.75 12.46
C THR A 58 19.53 10.95 13.55
N MET A 59 19.48 12.09 14.26
CA MET A 59 20.39 12.36 15.38
C MET A 59 20.29 11.34 16.53
N SER A 60 19.25 10.51 16.60
CA SER A 60 19.14 9.43 17.58
C SER A 60 19.95 8.18 17.22
N ASN A 61 20.27 7.96 15.93
CA ASN A 61 21.05 6.82 15.45
C ASN A 61 22.52 6.87 15.89
N LYS A 62 23.23 5.73 15.89
CA LYS A 62 24.67 5.74 16.18
C LYS A 62 25.45 6.41 15.05
N LYS A 63 26.64 6.97 15.36
CA LYS A 63 27.49 7.62 14.36
C LYS A 63 27.85 6.67 13.21
N GLU A 64 28.18 5.41 13.53
CA GLU A 64 28.47 4.39 12.53
C GLU A 64 27.25 4.03 11.67
N GLU A 65 26.03 3.99 12.23
CA GLU A 65 24.83 3.73 11.42
C GLU A 65 24.60 4.82 10.37
N ILE A 66 24.90 6.08 10.71
CA ILE A 66 24.83 7.21 9.78
C ILE A 66 25.89 7.06 8.68
N ARG A 67 27.12 6.68 9.06
CA ARG A 67 28.22 6.41 8.10
C ARG A 67 27.89 5.26 7.17
N ASP A 68 27.33 4.17 7.69
CA ASP A 68 26.98 3.01 6.89
C ASP A 68 25.89 3.32 5.87
N PHE A 69 24.93 4.18 6.22
CA PHE A 69 23.96 4.73 5.27
C PHE A 69 24.66 5.54 4.17
N LEU A 70 25.54 6.48 4.52
CA LEU A 70 26.29 7.28 3.54
C LEU A 70 27.17 6.40 2.63
N ARG A 71 27.89 5.42 3.19
CA ARG A 71 28.70 4.43 2.45
C ARG A 71 27.85 3.62 1.47
N ARG A 72 26.68 3.14 1.91
CA ARG A 72 25.76 2.34 1.08
C ARG A 72 25.31 3.10 -0.17
N TYR A 73 25.07 4.40 -0.03
CA TYR A 73 24.67 5.28 -1.13
C TYR A 73 25.86 5.99 -1.80
N SER A 74 27.10 5.61 -1.47
CA SER A 74 28.34 6.17 -2.02
C SER A 74 28.47 7.70 -1.85
N VAL A 75 27.87 8.24 -0.78
CA VAL A 75 27.95 9.66 -0.41
C VAL A 75 29.26 9.91 0.33
N GLN A 76 30.01 10.92 -0.09
CA GLN A 76 31.30 11.27 0.50
C GLN A 76 31.12 11.89 1.90
N PHE A 77 31.98 11.50 2.83
CA PHE A 77 32.11 12.08 4.17
C PHE A 77 33.52 11.79 4.72
N GLU A 78 33.94 12.51 5.75
CA GLU A 78 35.22 12.30 6.43
C GLU A 78 35.06 11.48 7.72
N ASP A 79 36.04 10.62 8.01
CA ASP A 79 36.06 9.87 9.27
C ASP A 79 36.23 10.76 10.51
N THR A 80 36.65 12.00 10.32
CA THR A 80 36.72 13.05 11.34
C THR A 80 35.40 13.79 11.55
N ASP A 81 34.44 13.70 10.61
CA ASP A 81 33.19 14.47 10.66
C ASP A 81 32.41 14.23 11.94
N THR A 82 31.86 15.31 12.50
CA THR A 82 30.98 15.21 13.65
C THR A 82 29.64 14.57 13.26
N LYS A 83 28.93 14.02 14.25
CA LYS A 83 27.59 13.45 14.01
C LYS A 83 26.62 14.45 13.37
N GLN A 84 26.74 15.73 13.75
CA GLN A 84 25.93 16.81 13.21
C GLN A 84 26.22 17.05 11.71
N ILE A 85 27.50 17.06 11.32
CA ILE A 85 27.91 17.19 9.92
C ILE A 85 27.36 16.02 9.10
N LEU A 86 27.54 14.79 9.59
CA LEU A 86 27.04 13.59 8.90
C LEU A 86 25.51 13.63 8.69
N ILE A 87 24.74 14.09 9.68
CA ILE A 87 23.28 14.24 9.51
C ILE A 87 22.90 15.35 8.54
N ASN A 88 23.65 16.46 8.50
CA ASN A 88 23.40 17.51 7.52
C ASN A 88 23.65 16.97 6.10
N ILE A 89 24.74 16.22 5.90
CA ILE A 89 25.02 15.53 4.62
C ILE A 89 23.87 14.59 4.25
N VAL A 90 23.36 13.79 5.19
CA VAL A 90 22.20 12.92 4.95
C VAL A 90 20.98 13.75 4.52
N LYS A 91 20.66 14.83 5.24
CA LYS A 91 19.50 15.69 4.92
C LYS A 91 19.62 16.30 3.53
N ASP A 92 20.77 16.87 3.21
CA ASP A 92 21.00 17.49 1.90
C ASP A 92 20.95 16.44 0.78
N PHE A 93 21.45 15.23 1.03
CA PHE A 93 21.40 14.13 0.07
C PHE A 93 19.98 13.63 -0.21
N VAL A 94 19.14 13.53 0.82
CA VAL A 94 17.77 13.00 0.71
C VAL A 94 16.71 14.07 0.40
N ASP A 95 17.06 15.35 0.41
CA ASP A 95 16.12 16.47 0.25
C ASP A 95 15.25 16.33 -1.01
N GLY A 96 13.94 16.43 -0.83
CA GLY A 96 12.92 16.26 -1.88
C GLY A 96 12.80 14.84 -2.46
N ARG A 97 13.53 13.86 -1.91
CA ARG A 97 13.60 12.46 -2.40
C ARG A 97 13.50 11.45 -1.26
N GLU A 98 13.03 11.86 -0.09
CA GLU A 98 13.05 11.05 1.13
C GLU A 98 12.33 9.72 0.96
N ASP A 99 11.26 9.69 0.18
CA ASP A 99 10.50 8.47 -0.08
C ASP A 99 11.26 7.43 -0.90
N LEU A 100 12.29 7.82 -1.68
CA LEU A 100 13.18 6.87 -2.36
C LEU A 100 14.10 6.13 -1.37
N PHE A 101 14.40 6.76 -0.23
CA PHE A 101 15.33 6.24 0.78
C PHE A 101 14.60 5.60 1.97
N ARG A 102 13.30 5.88 2.14
CA ARG A 102 12.41 5.15 3.05
C ARG A 102 11.92 3.88 2.35
N ARG A 103 12.78 2.86 2.25
CA ARG A 103 12.37 1.58 1.69
C ARG A 103 11.29 0.94 2.55
N ARG A 104 10.05 0.89 2.08
CA ARG A 104 8.97 0.19 2.76
C ARG A 104 9.01 -1.29 2.39
N ALA A 105 8.73 -2.17 3.34
CA ALA A 105 8.77 -3.61 3.10
C ALA A 105 7.85 -4.04 1.95
N VAL A 106 6.69 -3.39 1.90
CA VAL A 106 5.66 -3.57 0.90
C VAL A 106 6.09 -3.07 -0.48
N ASP A 107 7.04 -2.14 -0.59
CA ASP A 107 7.49 -1.62 -1.88
C ASP A 107 8.51 -2.57 -2.54
N GLU A 108 9.29 -3.29 -1.72
CA GLU A 108 10.28 -4.25 -2.20
C GLU A 108 9.68 -5.55 -2.72
N LEU A 109 8.60 -6.03 -2.10
CA LEU A 109 7.99 -7.33 -2.44
C LEU A 109 7.48 -7.37 -3.90
N PRO A 110 6.69 -6.40 -4.40
CA PRO A 110 6.30 -6.33 -5.81
C PRO A 110 7.50 -6.12 -6.73
N ARG A 111 8.47 -5.29 -6.33
CA ARG A 111 9.67 -4.99 -7.12
C ARG A 111 10.49 -6.24 -7.42
N GLN A 112 10.70 -7.11 -6.42
CA GLN A 112 11.38 -8.40 -6.58
C GLN A 112 10.66 -9.32 -7.57
N HIS A 113 9.34 -9.18 -7.65
CA HIS A 113 8.50 -9.91 -8.59
C HIS A 113 8.23 -9.10 -9.85
N GLY A 114 8.99 -8.04 -10.19
CA GLY A 114 8.79 -7.25 -11.41
C GLY A 114 7.38 -6.65 -11.57
N ILE A 115 6.62 -6.53 -10.49
CA ILE A 115 5.29 -5.91 -10.45
C ILE A 115 5.47 -4.43 -10.09
N LYS A 116 4.85 -3.54 -10.87
CA LYS A 116 4.92 -2.10 -10.61
C LYS A 116 3.96 -1.73 -9.47
N LEU A 117 4.47 -1.11 -8.41
CA LEU A 117 3.63 -0.56 -7.34
C LEU A 117 3.35 0.93 -7.63
N ILE A 118 2.08 1.33 -7.52
CA ILE A 118 1.61 2.71 -7.68
C ILE A 118 0.94 3.13 -6.37
N ARG A 119 1.48 4.17 -5.73
CA ARG A 119 0.88 4.76 -4.53
C ARG A 119 -0.04 5.90 -4.91
N LEU A 120 -1.23 5.93 -4.31
CA LEU A 120 -2.15 7.05 -4.46
C LEU A 120 -1.65 8.27 -3.67
N PRO A 121 -2.00 9.50 -4.09
CA PRO A 121 -1.76 10.69 -3.29
C PRO A 121 -2.42 10.58 -1.89
N PRO A 122 -1.77 11.08 -0.82
CA PRO A 122 -2.34 11.09 0.52
C PRO A 122 -3.70 11.80 0.57
N TYR A 123 -4.63 11.30 1.40
CA TYR A 123 -5.98 11.89 1.60
C TYR A 123 -6.90 11.92 0.37
N HIS A 124 -6.56 11.18 -0.69
CA HIS A 124 -7.41 11.05 -1.87
C HIS A 124 -7.98 9.64 -2.03
N ALA A 125 -8.73 9.16 -1.02
CA ALA A 125 -9.39 7.84 -1.06
C ALA A 125 -10.36 7.71 -2.24
N ASN A 126 -10.94 8.83 -2.71
CA ASN A 126 -11.79 8.87 -3.90
C ASN A 126 -11.08 8.42 -5.19
N PHE A 127 -9.73 8.39 -5.18
CA PHE A 127 -8.92 7.87 -6.28
C PHE A 127 -8.58 6.37 -6.16
N ASN A 128 -9.06 5.70 -5.11
CA ASN A 128 -8.84 4.28 -4.91
C ASN A 128 -9.97 3.48 -5.58
N PRO A 129 -9.70 2.74 -6.68
CA PRO A 129 -10.74 2.00 -7.40
C PRO A 129 -11.44 0.94 -6.54
N ILE A 130 -10.82 0.49 -5.45
CA ILE A 130 -11.46 -0.44 -4.51
C ILE A 130 -12.70 0.16 -3.85
N GLU A 131 -12.77 1.48 -3.66
CA GLU A 131 -13.94 2.15 -3.06
C GLU A 131 -15.17 2.02 -3.95
N LEU A 132 -14.98 2.04 -5.28
CA LEU A 132 -16.06 1.86 -6.24
C LEU A 132 -16.54 0.40 -6.28
N VAL A 133 -15.60 -0.56 -6.22
CA VAL A 133 -15.93 -1.98 -6.11
C VAL A 133 -16.67 -2.24 -4.79
N TRP A 134 -16.15 -1.70 -3.69
CA TRP A 134 -16.73 -1.82 -2.35
C TRP A 134 -18.15 -1.25 -2.29
N GLY A 135 -18.37 -0.07 -2.86
CA GLY A 135 -19.69 0.55 -2.97
C GLY A 135 -20.68 -0.32 -3.75
N TRP A 136 -20.25 -0.90 -4.86
CA TRP A 136 -21.08 -1.80 -5.67
C TRP A 136 -21.44 -3.09 -4.90
N VAL A 137 -20.44 -3.77 -4.32
CA VAL A 137 -20.64 -5.02 -3.57
C VAL A 137 -21.54 -4.77 -2.37
N THR A 138 -21.26 -3.73 -1.57
CA THR A 138 -22.06 -3.37 -0.39
C THR A 138 -23.51 -3.09 -0.75
N ASN A 139 -23.76 -2.39 -1.86
CA ASN A 139 -25.12 -2.12 -2.32
C ASN A 139 -25.86 -3.43 -2.67
N LYS A 140 -25.20 -4.34 -3.40
CA LYS A 140 -25.79 -5.64 -3.76
C LYS A 140 -26.04 -6.52 -2.55
N VAL A 141 -25.07 -6.62 -1.64
CA VAL A 141 -25.17 -7.41 -0.41
C VAL A 141 -26.34 -6.91 0.44
N ARG A 142 -26.50 -5.60 0.62
CA ARG A 142 -27.60 -5.00 1.39
C ARG A 142 -29.00 -5.38 0.87
N ASN A 143 -29.13 -5.73 -0.41
CA ASN A 143 -30.41 -6.12 -0.99
C ASN A 143 -30.72 -7.62 -0.84
N VAL A 144 -29.76 -8.44 -0.38
CA VAL A 144 -29.92 -9.90 -0.28
C VAL A 144 -29.74 -10.44 1.13
N VAL A 145 -28.93 -9.78 1.98
CA VAL A 145 -28.71 -10.22 3.36
C VAL A 145 -29.61 -9.47 4.36
N SER A 146 -30.03 -10.18 5.40
CA SER A 146 -30.66 -9.64 6.60
C SER A 146 -29.64 -9.54 7.74
N VAL A 147 -29.88 -8.61 8.67
CA VAL A 147 -29.09 -8.50 9.93
C VAL A 147 -29.22 -9.71 10.84
N THR A 148 -30.18 -10.59 10.57
CA THR A 148 -30.41 -11.85 11.30
C THR A 148 -29.65 -13.04 10.71
N ASP A 149 -29.07 -12.88 9.52
CA ASP A 149 -28.35 -13.96 8.84
C ASP A 149 -27.03 -14.26 9.56
N SER A 150 -26.57 -15.51 9.48
CA SER A 150 -25.28 -15.89 10.03
C SER A 150 -24.13 -15.28 9.23
N ILE A 151 -22.98 -15.08 9.88
CA ILE A 151 -21.77 -14.56 9.21
C ILE A 151 -21.37 -15.45 8.02
N GLN A 152 -21.53 -16.76 8.15
CA GLN A 152 -21.23 -17.73 7.10
C GLN A 152 -22.14 -17.56 5.87
N GLU A 153 -23.42 -17.31 6.08
CA GLU A 153 -24.37 -17.05 4.99
C GLU A 153 -24.06 -15.71 4.31
N ILE A 154 -23.77 -14.67 5.09
CA ILE A 154 -23.37 -13.36 4.58
C ILE A 154 -22.11 -13.49 3.74
N GLU A 155 -21.11 -14.24 4.22
CA GLU A 155 -19.87 -14.49 3.48
C GLU A 155 -20.13 -15.23 2.17
N ALA A 156 -20.92 -16.32 2.21
CA ALA A 156 -21.24 -17.11 1.02
C ALA A 156 -21.99 -16.27 -0.04
N GLN A 157 -22.98 -15.47 0.37
CA GLN A 157 -23.71 -14.58 -0.53
C GLN A 157 -22.81 -13.48 -1.09
N THR A 158 -21.93 -12.91 -0.26
CA THR A 158 -20.97 -11.89 -0.70
C THR A 158 -20.04 -12.45 -1.77
N ARG A 159 -19.53 -13.68 -1.60
CA ARG A 159 -18.70 -14.35 -2.62
C ARG A 159 -19.44 -14.51 -3.95
N VAL A 160 -20.68 -14.99 -3.92
CA VAL A 160 -21.51 -15.12 -5.13
C VAL A 160 -21.72 -13.76 -5.83
N ILE A 161 -21.94 -12.69 -5.07
CA ILE A 161 -22.08 -11.34 -5.61
C ILE A 161 -20.76 -10.86 -6.24
N MET A 162 -19.62 -11.09 -5.59
CA MET A 162 -18.31 -10.70 -6.11
C MET A 162 -17.98 -11.41 -7.43
N ASP A 163 -18.37 -12.69 -7.57
CA ASP A 163 -18.21 -13.44 -8.83
C ASP A 163 -19.06 -12.89 -9.98
N GLN A 164 -20.14 -12.17 -9.65
CA GLN A 164 -21.02 -11.51 -10.62
C GLN A 164 -20.57 -10.08 -10.96
N LEU A 165 -19.46 -9.59 -10.41
CA LEU A 165 -18.97 -8.24 -10.63
C LEU A 165 -18.72 -8.00 -12.14
N PRO A 166 -19.48 -7.11 -12.80
CA PRO A 166 -19.37 -6.97 -14.25
C PRO A 166 -18.03 -6.34 -14.64
N ARG A 167 -17.23 -7.02 -15.48
CA ARG A 167 -15.96 -6.49 -16.00
C ARG A 167 -16.06 -5.06 -16.55
N PRO A 168 -17.09 -4.69 -17.35
CA PRO A 168 -17.21 -3.32 -17.84
C PRO A 168 -17.37 -2.26 -16.75
N HIS A 169 -17.92 -2.63 -15.58
CA HIS A 169 -17.99 -1.72 -14.43
C HIS A 169 -16.61 -1.53 -13.82
N VAL A 170 -15.86 -2.62 -13.63
CA VAL A 170 -14.49 -2.58 -13.11
C VAL A 170 -13.59 -1.75 -14.03
N GLU A 171 -13.66 -1.95 -15.35
CA GLU A 171 -12.87 -1.19 -16.32
C GLU A 171 -13.16 0.31 -16.26
N LYS A 172 -14.43 0.71 -16.12
CA LYS A 172 -14.81 2.11 -15.96
C LYS A 172 -14.20 2.75 -14.70
N PHE A 173 -14.01 1.98 -13.63
CA PHE A 173 -13.40 2.48 -12.40
C PHE A 173 -11.96 2.95 -12.61
N PHE A 174 -11.26 2.43 -13.62
CA PHE A 174 -9.92 2.88 -13.99
C PHE A 174 -9.92 3.98 -15.08
N GLN A 175 -11.08 4.27 -15.68
CA GLN A 175 -11.20 5.27 -16.76
C GLN A 175 -11.60 6.67 -16.24
N ASP A 176 -12.40 6.75 -15.17
CA ASP A 176 -13.18 7.95 -14.82
C ASP A 176 -12.93 8.55 -13.43
N GLN A 177 -11.72 8.40 -12.89
CA GLN A 177 -11.37 8.96 -11.57
C GLN A 177 -11.02 10.46 -11.69
N GLY A 178 -12.04 11.32 -11.76
CA GLY A 178 -11.94 12.75 -11.43
C GLY A 178 -10.98 13.61 -12.28
N GLY A 179 -10.82 13.30 -13.57
CA GLY A 179 -9.91 14.01 -14.47
C GLY A 179 -8.51 13.41 -14.57
N ILE A 180 -8.20 12.38 -13.78
CA ILE A 180 -7.06 11.49 -14.03
C ILE A 180 -7.58 10.35 -14.90
N THR A 181 -7.54 10.54 -16.21
CA THR A 181 -7.56 9.37 -17.10
C THR A 181 -6.27 8.61 -16.79
N PHE A 182 -6.37 7.40 -16.23
CA PHE A 182 -5.24 6.46 -16.25
C PHE A 182 -5.03 6.04 -17.71
N LYS A 183 -4.48 6.94 -18.53
CA LYS A 183 -4.00 6.57 -19.85
C LYS A 183 -2.86 5.62 -19.58
N PHE A 184 -3.12 4.34 -19.82
CA PHE A 184 -2.15 3.24 -19.69
C PHE A 184 -0.82 3.56 -20.39
N ASN A 185 -0.81 4.48 -21.36
CA ASN A 185 0.41 4.94 -22.03
C ASN A 185 1.08 6.19 -21.39
N GLN A 186 0.34 7.07 -20.70
CA GLN A 186 0.93 8.30 -20.11
C GLN A 186 1.62 8.06 -18.76
N LEU A 187 1.18 7.08 -17.95
CA LEU A 187 1.79 6.77 -16.65
C LEU A 187 2.95 5.76 -16.74
N PHE A 188 3.14 5.17 -17.92
CA PHE A 188 3.99 4.00 -18.10
C PHE A 188 5.05 4.15 -19.19
N GLY A 189 5.01 5.22 -20.00
CA GLY A 189 5.94 5.42 -21.12
C GLY A 189 5.89 4.26 -22.12
N ASP A 190 6.74 4.33 -23.15
CA ASP A 190 6.81 3.31 -24.20
C ASP A 190 7.30 1.92 -23.72
N GLN A 191 7.40 1.69 -22.41
CA GLN A 191 7.82 0.42 -21.82
C GLN A 191 6.79 -0.71 -21.92
N PHE A 192 5.63 -0.43 -22.53
CA PHE A 192 4.57 -1.41 -22.77
C PHE A 192 4.25 -1.66 -24.25
N ALA A 193 5.05 -1.10 -25.18
CA ALA A 193 5.06 -1.54 -26.57
C ALA A 193 5.68 -2.95 -26.70
#